data_AF-A0AAV2HV74-F1
#
_entry.id   AF-A0AAV2HV74-F1
#
_cell.length_a   1.000
_cell.length_b   1.000
_cell.length_c   1.000
_cell.angle_alpha   90.00
_cell.angle_beta   90.00
_cell.angle_gamma   90.00
#
_symmetry.space_group_name_H-M   'P 1'
#
loop_
_entity.id
_entity.type
_entity.pdbx_description
1 polymer ?
#
loop_
_entity_poly.entity_id
_entity_poly.type
_entity_poly.pdbx_seq_one_letter_code
_entity_poly.pdbx_strand_id
1 'polypeptide(L)' 'MDNPNDVKELIPEFFYFPEFLVNFNGFDLGRLQITKESVDGVKLPPWASTP' A
#
# COMPACT_ATOMS: atom_id res chain seq x y z
N MET A 1 4.95 -14.90 5.93
CA MET A 1 4.12 -16.01 5.43
C MET A 1 4.27 -15.98 3.93
N ASP A 2 5.23 -16.73 3.41
CA ASP A 2 5.47 -16.82 1.98
C ASP A 2 4.48 -17.84 1.40
N ASN A 3 3.53 -17.36 0.61
CA ASN A 3 2.62 -18.21 -0.13
C ASN A 3 3.34 -18.62 -1.43
N PRO A 4 3.61 -19.92 -1.66
CA PRO A 4 4.36 -20.37 -2.85
C PRO A 4 3.63 -20.10 -4.17
N ASN A 5 2.33 -19.77 -4.13
CA ASN A 5 1.56 -19.36 -5.30
C ASN A 5 1.53 -17.83 -5.50
N ASP A 6 2.20 -17.07 -4.63
CA ASP A 6 2.26 -15.62 -4.75
C ASP A 6 3.40 -15.19 -5.68
N VAL A 7 3.13 -15.30 -6.97
CA VAL A 7 4.01 -14.84 -8.05
C VAL A 7 3.55 -13.46 -8.54
N LYS A 8 3.91 -12.42 -7.79
CA LYS A 8 3.64 -11.02 -8.16
C LYS A 8 4.91 -10.32 -8.62
N GLU A 9 4.84 -9.67 -9.77
CA GLU A 9 5.91 -8.81 -10.30
C GLU A 9 5.57 -7.33 -10.04
N LEU A 10 6.61 -6.49 -10.03
CA LEU A 10 6.43 -5.05 -9.90
C LEU A 10 5.89 -4.46 -11.20
N ILE A 11 5.00 -3.49 -11.05
CA ILE A 11 4.48 -2.70 -12.18
C ILE A 11 5.32 -1.41 -12.34
N PRO A 12 5.39 -0.83 -13.56
CA PRO A 12 6.17 0.38 -13.84
C PRO A 12 5.88 1.56 -12.89
N GLU A 13 4.65 1.67 -12.40
CA GLU A 13 4.15 2.73 -11.51
C GLU A 13 4.98 2.84 -10.22
N PHE A 14 5.57 1.74 -9.73
CA PHE A 14 6.47 1.76 -8.57
C PHE A 14 7.71 2.64 -8.77
N PHE A 15 8.08 2.97 -10.01
CA PHE A 15 9.30 3.72 -10.32
C PHE A 15 9.07 5.19 -10.66
N TYR A 16 7.84 5.59 -11.00
CA TYR A 16 7.57 6.98 -11.43
C TYR A 16 6.21 7.54 -11.01
N PHE A 17 5.30 6.74 -10.46
CA PHE A 17 3.94 7.18 -10.15
C PHE A 17 3.59 6.97 -8.68
N PRO A 18 4.13 7.79 -7.76
CA PRO A 18 3.90 7.59 -6.32
C PRO A 18 2.45 7.81 -5.89
N GLU A 19 1.62 8.43 -6.73
CA GLU A 19 0.21 8.72 -6.42
C GLU A 19 -0.63 7.46 -6.16
N PHE A 20 -0.29 6.30 -6.74
CA PHE A 20 -1.04 5.06 -6.45
C PHE A 20 -0.83 4.57 -5.00
N LEU A 21 0.18 5.08 -4.30
CA LEU A 21 0.45 4.76 -2.90
C LEU A 21 -0.40 5.61 -1.93
N VAL A 22 -1.10 6.63 -2.43
CA VAL A 22 -1.86 7.58 -1.61
C VAL A 22 -3.35 7.46 -1.90
N ASN A 23 -4.16 7.43 -0.84
CA ASN A 23 -5.61 7.52 -0.97
C ASN A 23 -6.05 8.98 -1.21
N PHE A 24 -5.69 9.54 -2.38
CA PHE A 24 -5.94 10.96 -2.69
C PHE A 24 -7.42 11.34 -2.61
N ASN A 25 -8.31 10.41 -3.00
CA ASN A 25 -9.75 10.64 -3.03
C ASN A 25 -10.43 10.48 -1.65
N GLY A 26 -9.69 10.11 -0.61
CA GLY A 26 -10.24 9.93 0.74
C GLY A 26 -11.32 8.85 0.82
N PHE A 27 -11.16 7.75 0.06
CA PHE A 27 -12.10 6.65 0.09
C PHE A 27 -12.09 5.96 1.46
N ASP A 28 -13.26 5.50 1.92
CA ASP A 28 -13.34 4.60 3.08
C ASP A 28 -12.96 3.19 2.66
N LEU A 29 -11.69 2.82 2.91
CA LEU A 29 -11.15 1.49 2.63
C LEU A 29 -11.42 0.49 3.77
N GLY A 30 -12.15 0.91 4.80
CA GLY A 30 -12.49 0.08 5.96
C GLY A 30 -11.34 -0.05 6.96
N ARG A 31 -11.36 -1.14 7.74
CA ARG A 31 -10.40 -1.39 8.84
C ARG A 31 -9.79 -2.77 8.76
N LEU A 32 -8.52 -2.87 9.15
CA LEU A 32 -7.83 -4.15 9.28
C LEU A 32 -8.52 -5.02 10.34
N GLN A 33 -8.74 -6.30 10.03
CA GLN A 33 -9.52 -7.19 10.90
C GLN A 33 -8.87 -7.41 12.27
N ILE A 34 -7.54 -7.52 12.28
CA ILE A 34 -6.73 -7.82 13.48
C ILE A 34 -6.46 -6.54 14.28
N THR A 35 -5.82 -5.55 13.66
CA THR A 35 -5.39 -4.32 14.37
C THR A 35 -6.50 -3.31 14.54
N LYS A 36 -7.63 -3.46 13.84
CA LYS A 36 -8.75 -2.50 13.78
C LYS A 36 -8.37 -1.09 13.31
N GLU A 37 -7.15 -0.92 12.79
CA GLU A 37 -6.68 0.31 12.19
C GLU A 37 -7.44 0.61 10.91
N SER A 38 -7.80 1.88 10.70
CA SER A 38 -8.36 2.34 9.43
C SER A 38 -7.32 2.22 8.32
N VAL A 39 -7.77 1.70 7.18
CA VAL A 39 -6.96 1.61 5.97
C VAL A 39 -7.09 2.93 5.22
N ASP A 40 -5.95 3.49 4.83
CA ASP A 40 -5.86 4.75 4.09
C ASP A 40 -4.68 4.66 3.09
N GLY A 41 -3.66 5.52 3.20
CA GLY A 41 -2.44 5.42 2.40
C GLY A 41 -1.61 4.16 2.65
N VAL A 42 -0.79 3.80 1.67
CA VAL A 42 0.13 2.66 1.76
C VAL A 42 1.19 2.93 2.84
N LYS A 43 1.43 1.93 3.71
CA LYS A 43 2.47 2.01 4.73
C LYS A 43 3.85 1.94 4.06
N LEU A 44 4.54 3.08 4.02
CA LEU A 44 5.89 3.19 3.47
C LEU A 44 6.93 2.57 4.41
N PRO A 45 8.04 2.08 3.85
CA PRO A 45 9.15 1.60 4.67
C PRO A 45 9.85 2.76 5.40
N PRO A 46 10.57 2.51 6.51
CA PRO A 46 11.12 3.57 7.36
C PRO A 46 12.10 4.54 6.68
N TRP A 47 12.68 4.14 5.54
CA TRP A 47 13.63 4.94 4.76
C TRP A 47 12.94 5.89 3.75
N ALA A 48 11.65 5.74 3.50
CA ALA A 48 10.88 6.59 2.61
C ALA A 48 10.00 7.53 3.42
N SER A 49 10.33 8.83 3.43
CA SER A 49 9.55 9.84 4.15
C SER A 49 8.32 10.33 3.39
N THR A 50 8.29 10.15 2.08
CA THR A 50 7.17 10.53 1.20
C THR A 50 6.95 9.45 0.16
N PRO A 51 5.70 9.28 -0.33
CA PRO A 51 5.41 8.47 -1.50
C PRO A 51 6.15 9.04 -2.71
#